data_AF-A0A1I4L8K1-F1
#
_entry.id   AF-A0A1I4L8K1-F1
#
_cell.length_a   1.000
_cell.length_b   1.000
_cell.length_c   1.000
_cell.angle_alpha   90.00
_cell.angle_beta   90.00
_cell.angle_gamma   90.00
#
_symmetry.space_group_name_H-M   'P 1'
#
loop_
_entity.id
_entity.type
_entity.pdbx_description
1 polymer ?
#
loop_
_entity_poly.entity_id
_entity_poly.type
_entity_poly.pdbx_seq_one_letter_code
_entity_poly.pdbx_strand_id
1 'polypeptide(L)' 'MNLDEASAATTLEPLAPPEWTMDVHQESGQFTAELKRNLVLVCRLSLMRADGDEATARAFLADKARRWIHDYLRRSPNP' A
#
# COMPACT_ATOMS: atom_id res chain seq x y z
N MET A 1 0.40 0.16 -11.42
CA MET A 1 1.12 1.22 -10.67
C MET A 1 0.45 2.54 -11.07
N ASN A 2 -0.63 2.94 -10.40
CA ASN A 2 -0.66 4.05 -9.43
C ASN A 2 -1.55 3.63 -8.23
N LEU A 3 -0.99 2.78 -7.36
CA LEU A 3 -1.66 1.91 -6.37
C LEU A 3 -2.42 0.69 -6.89
N ASP A 4 -2.21 0.32 -8.16
CA ASP A 4 -2.84 -0.81 -8.87
C ASP A 4 -4.18 -0.41 -9.51
N GLU A 5 -4.09 0.01 -10.77
CA GLU A 5 -5.22 0.51 -11.57
C GLU A 5 -6.32 -0.56 -11.75
N ALA A 6 -5.93 -1.84 -11.67
CA ALA A 6 -6.85 -2.98 -11.71
C ALA A 6 -7.67 -3.14 -10.41
N SER A 7 -7.14 -2.78 -9.25
CA SER A 7 -7.87 -2.78 -7.96
C SER A 7 -8.46 -1.42 -7.58
N ALA A 8 -8.06 -0.33 -8.24
CA ALA A 8 -8.74 0.96 -8.12
C ALA A 8 -10.23 0.91 -8.54
N ALA A 9 -10.60 -0.04 -9.42
CA ALA A 9 -11.99 -0.28 -9.81
C ALA A 9 -12.86 -0.91 -8.70
N THR A 10 -12.26 -1.48 -7.66
CA THR A 10 -12.96 -2.25 -6.62
C THR A 10 -12.86 -1.67 -5.21
N THR A 11 -12.13 -0.57 -5.02
CA THR A 11 -11.86 0.00 -3.69
C THR A 11 -12.47 1.40 -3.53
N LEU A 12 -13.22 1.60 -2.44
CA LEU A 12 -13.90 2.86 -2.09
C LEU A 12 -12.98 3.93 -1.46
N GLU A 13 -11.73 3.60 -1.20
CA GLU A 13 -10.76 4.51 -0.58
C GLU A 13 -10.19 5.50 -1.62
N PRO A 14 -9.99 6.79 -1.28
CA PRO A 14 -9.41 7.75 -2.20
C PRO A 14 -8.05 7.27 -2.72
N LEU A 15 -7.77 7.53 -4.00
CA LEU A 15 -6.43 7.34 -4.54
C LEU A 15 -5.44 8.14 -3.68
N ALA A 16 -4.34 7.50 -3.27
CA ALA A 16 -3.29 8.22 -2.55
C ALA A 16 -2.74 9.35 -3.44
N PRO A 17 -2.19 10.41 -2.84
CA PRO A 17 -1.55 11.48 -3.61
C PRO A 17 -0.47 10.92 -4.56
N PRO A 18 -0.26 11.54 -5.74
CA PRO A 18 0.55 10.97 -6.80
C PRO A 18 2.03 10.79 -6.43
N GLU A 19 2.51 11.45 -5.38
CA GLU A 19 3.86 11.24 -4.86
C GLU A 19 4.05 9.89 -4.14
N TRP A 20 2.98 9.16 -3.85
CA TRP A 20 3.02 7.88 -3.15
C TRP A 20 3.02 6.71 -4.12
N THR A 21 3.99 5.81 -3.95
CA THR A 21 4.04 4.53 -4.67
C THR A 21 4.10 3.36 -3.69
N MET A 22 3.64 2.21 -4.16
CA MET A 22 3.65 0.95 -3.40
C MET A 22 4.24 -0.15 -4.26
N ASP A 23 5.31 -0.78 -3.77
CA ASP A 23 5.91 -1.97 -4.37
C ASP A 23 5.62 -3.19 -3.47
N VAL A 24 5.01 -4.23 -4.02
CA VAL A 24 4.69 -5.45 -3.26
C VAL A 24 5.71 -6.53 -3.60
N HIS A 25 6.27 -7.14 -2.56
CA HIS A 25 7.22 -8.24 -2.61
C HIS A 25 6.61 -9.45 -1.90
N GLN A 26 6.83 -10.63 -2.46
CA GLN A 26 6.46 -11.89 -1.83
C GLN A 26 7.72 -12.68 -1.49
N GLU A 27 7.90 -13.01 -0.21
CA GLU A 27 9.00 -13.85 0.27
C GLU A 27 8.44 -14.90 1.22
N SER A 28 8.67 -16.19 0.92
CA SER A 28 8.40 -17.32 1.83
C SER A 28 7.01 -17.32 2.51
N GLY A 29 5.94 -17.00 1.76
CA GLY A 29 4.56 -16.97 2.28
C GLY A 29 4.18 -15.69 3.03
N GLN A 30 5.05 -14.69 3.01
CA GLN A 30 4.79 -13.34 3.49
C GLN A 30 4.73 -12.37 2.31
N PHE A 31 3.75 -11.47 2.35
CA PHE A 31 3.69 -10.33 1.44
C PHE A 31 4.12 -9.07 2.18
N THR A 32 4.99 -8.30 1.57
CA THR A 32 5.48 -7.02 2.10
C THR A 32 5.25 -5.92 1.07
N ALA A 33 4.57 -4.84 1.46
CA ALA A 33 4.44 -3.63 0.67
C ALA A 33 5.40 -2.55 1.16
N GLU A 34 6.27 -2.08 0.28
CA GLU A 34 7.10 -0.90 0.48
C GLU A 34 6.35 0.35 0.03
N LEU A 35 6.08 1.25 0.97
CA LEU A 35 5.47 2.56 0.70
C LEU A 35 6.55 3.60 0.54
N LYS A 36 6.58 4.22 -0.64
CA LYS A 36 7.53 5.27 -0.98
C LYS A 36 6.80 6.58 -1.21
N ARG A 37 7.39 7.69 -0.77
CA ARG A 37 6.96 9.05 -1.08
C ARG A 37 8.09 9.75 -1.82
N ASN A 38 7.85 10.25 -3.03
CA ASN A 38 8.91 10.81 -3.88
C ASN A 38 10.11 9.85 -4.03
N LEU A 39 9.83 8.56 -4.25
CA LEU A 39 10.82 7.46 -4.34
C LEU A 39 11.60 7.15 -3.05
N VAL A 40 11.36 7.86 -1.96
CA VAL A 40 11.96 7.60 -0.65
C VAL A 40 11.09 6.62 0.14
N LEU A 41 11.66 5.51 0.61
CA LEU A 41 10.97 4.55 1.46
C LEU A 41 10.55 5.22 2.78
N VAL A 42 9.24 5.25 3.04
CA VAL A 42 8.67 5.83 4.27
C VAL A 42 8.24 4.74 5.24
N CYS A 43 7.62 3.67 4.74
CA CYS A 43 7.07 2.61 5.57
C CYS A 43 7.09 1.26 4.84
N ARG A 44 7.14 0.18 5.62
CA ARG A 44 6.92 -1.18 5.12
C ARG A 44 5.72 -1.79 5.84
N LEU A 45 4.77 -2.31 5.07
CA LEU A 45 3.62 -3.04 5.59
C LEU A 45 3.81 -4.52 5.30
N SER A 46 3.67 -5.36 6.31
CA SER A 46 3.65 -6.81 6.13
C SER A 46 2.23 -7.37 6.26
N LEU A 47 2.00 -8.45 5.51
CA LEU A 47 0.84 -9.32 5.58
C LEU A 47 1.34 -10.76 5.52
N MET A 48 1.21 -11.47 6.65
CA MET A 48 1.49 -12.90 6.71
C MET A 48 0.19 -13.65 6.39
N ARG A 49 0.18 -14.47 5.35
CA ARG A 49 -1.00 -15.23 4.96
C ARG A 49 -0.56 -16.60 4.45
N ALA A 50 -0.96 -17.66 5.16
CA ALA A 50 -0.53 -19.03 4.86
C ALA A 50 -0.96 -19.50 3.46
N ASP A 51 -2.12 -19.05 2.97
CA ASP A 51 -2.79 -19.62 1.79
C ASP A 51 -3.23 -18.55 0.77
N GLY A 52 -2.53 -17.40 0.72
CA GLY A 52 -2.99 -16.21 0.01
C GLY A 52 -2.61 -16.13 -1.46
N ASP A 53 -3.62 -16.02 -2.33
CA ASP A 53 -3.48 -15.50 -3.69
C ASP A 53 -2.89 -14.07 -3.70
N GLU A 54 -1.93 -13.83 -4.59
CA GLU A 54 -1.17 -12.57 -4.69
C GLU A 54 -2.08 -11.37 -4.96
N ALA A 55 -3.07 -11.52 -5.85
CA ALA A 55 -3.98 -10.43 -6.18
C ALA A 55 -4.80 -9.99 -4.95
N THR A 56 -5.26 -10.97 -4.17
CA THR A 56 -5.96 -10.70 -2.92
C THR A 56 -5.01 -10.07 -1.89
N ALA A 57 -3.79 -10.59 -1.72
CA ALA A 57 -2.82 -10.03 -0.79
C ALA A 57 -2.46 -8.58 -1.12
N ARG A 58 -2.32 -8.28 -2.42
CA ARG A 58 -2.08 -6.95 -2.96
C ARG A 58 -3.21 -5.98 -2.64
N ALA A 59 -4.47 -6.38 -2.84
CA ALA A 59 -5.63 -5.55 -2.51
C ALA A 59 -5.66 -5.18 -1.01
N PHE A 60 -5.43 -6.17 -0.13
CA PHE A 60 -5.35 -5.94 1.32
C PHE A 60 -4.21 -4.99 1.70
N LEU A 61 -3.04 -5.14 1.07
CA LEU A 61 -1.92 -4.23 1.30
C LEU A 61 -2.20 -2.82 0.78
N ALA A 62 -2.87 -2.68 -0.36
CA ALA A 62 -3.28 -1.38 -0.92
C ALA A 62 -4.25 -0.64 0.02
N ASP A 63 -5.27 -1.32 0.56
CA ASP A 63 -6.20 -0.71 1.51
C ASP A 63 -5.49 -0.30 2.81
N LYS A 64 -4.62 -1.17 3.33
CA LYS A 64 -3.80 -0.86 4.52
C LYS A 64 -2.87 0.34 4.26
N ALA A 65 -2.31 0.42 3.05
CA ALA A 65 -1.46 1.52 2.63
C ALA A 65 -2.21 2.84 2.56
N ARG A 66 -3.37 2.88 1.91
CA ARG A 66 -4.20 4.10 1.80
C ARG A 66 -4.57 4.64 3.17
N ARG A 67 -5.08 3.76 4.06
CA ARG A 67 -5.42 4.15 5.43
C ARG A 67 -4.20 4.68 6.20
N TRP A 68 -3.06 4.00 6.08
CA TRP A 68 -1.82 4.44 6.74
C TRP A 68 -1.35 5.81 6.21
N ILE A 69 -1.39 6.04 4.89
CA ILE A 69 -1.01 7.31 4.27
C ILE A 69 -1.93 8.43 4.76
N HIS A 70 -3.25 8.21 4.80
CA HIS A 70 -4.19 9.20 5.31
C HIS A 70 -3.93 9.56 6.78
N ASP A 71 -3.68 8.57 7.64
CA ASP A 71 -3.32 8.80 9.03
C ASP A 71 -1.97 9.52 9.16
N TYR A 72 -0.98 9.17 8.34
CA TYR A 72 0.33 9.81 8.32
C TYR A 72 0.23 11.30 7.94
N LEU A 73 -0.55 11.62 6.91
CA LEU A 73 -0.79 13.00 6.47
C LEU A 73 -1.58 13.80 7.51
N ARG A 74 -2.53 13.18 8.22
CA ARG A 74 -3.25 13.84 9.32
C ARG A 74 -2.37 14.14 10.53
N ARG A 75 -1.44 13.24 10.86
CA ARG A 75 -0.51 13.38 11.99
C ARG A 75 0.66 14.30 11.70
N SER A 76 0.96 14.51 10.42
CA SER A 76 1.98 15.44 9.96
C SER A 76 1.27 16.66 9.35
N PRO A 77 0.69 17.57 10.16
CA PRO A 77 0.43 18.90 9.64
C PRO A 77 1.79 19.40 9.15
N ASN A 78 1.89 19.79 7.88
CA ASN A 78 3.13 20.25 7.26
C ASN A 78 3.99 21.08 8.23
N PRO A 79 5.33 20.91 8.25
CA PRO A 79 6.20 21.93 8.82
C PRO A 79 6.05 23.28 8.08
#